data_AF-A0A832UX69-F1
#
_entry.id   AF-A0A832UX69-F1
#
_cell.length_a   1.000
_cell.length_b   1.000
_cell.length_c   1.000
_cell.angle_alpha   90.00
_cell.angle_beta   90.00
_cell.angle_gamma   90.00
#
_symmetry.space_group_name_H-M   'P 1'
#
loop_
_entity.id
_entity.type
_entity.pdbx_description
1 polymer ?
#
loop_
_entity_poly.entity_id
_entity_poly.type
_entity_poly.pdbx_seq_one_letter_code
_entity_poly.pdbx_strand_id
1 'polypeptide(L)'
;MKFGLKKGDVLEINRALGGNLRSESSLDFAFTAAAEKSDRRKLALLWRAILIDHPFDDANKRTVAAITRLYAQAKGLKIEPNRLAKEILNVSKNNIHDLKTVERRIKYATTGN
;
A
#
# COMPACT_ATOMS: atom_id res chain seq x y z
N MET A 1 3.56 8.29 15.87
CA MET A 1 4.19 9.05 14.77
C MET A 1 3.16 9.24 13.64
N LYS A 2 3.21 10.33 12.87
CA LYS A 2 2.33 10.54 11.70
C LYS A 2 2.89 9.76 10.51
N PHE A 3 2.06 9.00 9.79
CA PHE A 3 2.50 8.31 8.58
C PHE A 3 2.47 9.30 7.42
N GLY A 4 3.65 9.67 6.90
CA GLY A 4 3.82 10.74 5.92
C GLY A 4 4.66 10.32 4.73
N LEU A 5 4.21 9.27 4.03
CA LEU A 5 4.92 8.71 2.88
C LEU A 5 4.68 9.58 1.63
N LYS A 6 5.76 9.95 0.92
CA LYS A 6 5.73 10.73 -0.32
C LYS A 6 5.83 9.81 -1.54
N LYS A 7 5.50 10.31 -2.74
CA LYS A 7 5.65 9.56 -4.00
C LYS A 7 7.08 9.05 -4.19
N GLY A 8 8.07 9.91 -3.96
CA GLY A 8 9.50 9.56 -4.04
C GLY A 8 9.84 8.32 -3.20
N ASP A 9 9.33 8.24 -1.97
CA ASP A 9 9.56 7.10 -1.08
C ASP A 9 9.02 5.78 -1.67
N VAL A 10 7.83 5.80 -2.29
CA VAL A 10 7.26 4.59 -2.93
C VAL A 10 8.14 4.14 -4.10
N LEU A 11 8.62 5.10 -4.90
CA LEU A 11 9.47 4.80 -6.06
C LEU A 11 10.81 4.24 -5.63
N GLU A 12 11.41 4.81 -4.59
CA GLU A 12 12.67 4.32 -4.01
C GLU A 12 12.51 2.92 -3.42
N ILE A 13 11.43 2.68 -2.67
CA ILE A 13 11.10 1.34 -2.15
C ILE A 13 10.93 0.34 -3.29
N ASN A 14 10.19 0.67 -4.35
CA ASN A 14 10.01 -0.24 -5.48
C ASN A 14 11.34 -0.54 -6.20
N ARG A 15 12.16 0.49 -6.44
CA ARG A 15 13.49 0.35 -7.05
C ARG A 15 14.40 -0.55 -6.22
N ALA A 16 14.42 -0.37 -4.89
CA ALA A 16 15.19 -1.21 -3.97
C ALA A 16 14.72 -2.68 -3.99
N LEU A 17 13.49 -2.95 -4.42
CA LEU A 17 12.92 -4.29 -4.58
C LEU A 17 13.08 -4.86 -6.00
N GLY A 18 13.78 -4.15 -6.90
CA GLY A 18 14.06 -4.55 -8.27
C GLY A 18 12.96 -4.24 -9.29
N GLY A 19 12.00 -3.37 -8.95
CA GLY A 19 11.00 -2.88 -9.90
C GLY A 19 11.40 -1.53 -10.53
N ASN A 20 10.70 -1.16 -11.60
CA ASN A 20 10.76 0.12 -12.27
C ASN A 20 9.36 0.66 -12.53
N LEU A 21 9.26 1.98 -12.61
CA LEU A 21 8.02 2.67 -12.90
C LEU A 21 7.67 2.54 -14.38
N ARG A 22 6.52 1.93 -14.66
CA ARG A 22 5.93 1.82 -15.99
C ARG A 22 4.93 2.94 -16.27
N SER A 23 4.15 3.32 -15.26
CA SER A 23 3.13 4.36 -15.37
C SER A 23 2.93 5.09 -14.06
N GLU A 24 2.92 6.42 -14.11
CA GLU A 24 2.80 7.25 -12.90
C GLU A 24 1.36 7.63 -12.53
N SER A 25 0.43 7.57 -13.49
CA SER A 25 -0.89 8.21 -13.40
C SER A 25 -1.71 7.72 -12.21
N SER A 26 -1.68 6.42 -11.91
CA SER A 26 -2.40 5.83 -10.77
C SER A 26 -1.79 6.23 -9.43
N LEU A 27 -0.46 6.38 -9.36
CA LEU A 27 0.21 6.86 -8.16
C LEU A 27 -0.08 8.34 -7.92
N ASP A 28 -0.04 9.17 -8.97
CA ASP A 28 -0.35 10.60 -8.87
C ASP A 28 -1.79 10.84 -8.41
N PHE A 29 -2.73 10.10 -8.98
CA PHE A 29 -4.11 10.13 -8.52
C PHE A 29 -4.21 9.72 -7.05
N ALA A 30 -3.55 8.62 -6.64
CA ALA A 30 -3.59 8.16 -5.26
C ALA A 30 -3.03 9.18 -4.27
N PHE A 31 -1.91 9.83 -4.58
CA PHE A 31 -1.30 10.85 -3.73
C PHE A 31 -2.16 12.12 -3.65
N THR A 32 -2.72 12.55 -4.77
CA THR A 32 -3.66 13.69 -4.82
C THR A 32 -4.90 13.40 -3.97
N ALA A 33 -5.53 12.23 -4.17
CA ALA A 33 -6.71 11.80 -3.43
C ALA A 33 -6.45 11.57 -1.93
N ALA A 34 -5.20 11.30 -1.57
CA ALA A 34 -4.75 11.00 -0.22
C ALA A 34 -4.53 12.24 0.66
N ALA A 35 -4.27 13.43 0.11
CA ALA A 35 -3.78 14.61 0.85
C ALA A 35 -4.47 14.83 2.22
N GLU A 36 -5.80 14.94 2.21
CA GLU A 36 -6.65 15.23 3.37
C GLU A 36 -7.27 13.99 4.02
N LYS A 37 -6.72 12.80 3.76
CA LYS A 37 -7.27 11.53 4.27
C LYS A 37 -6.53 11.01 5.51
N SER A 38 -7.19 10.14 6.26
CA SER A 38 -6.56 9.42 7.38
C SER A 38 -5.43 8.52 6.87
N ASP A 39 -4.42 8.28 7.70
CA ASP A 39 -3.24 7.50 7.30
C ASP A 39 -3.60 6.09 6.76
N ARG A 40 -4.64 5.45 7.31
CA ARG A 40 -5.13 4.16 6.81
C ARG A 40 -5.76 4.30 5.42
N ARG A 41 -6.55 5.35 5.20
CA ARG A 41 -7.18 5.63 3.90
C ARG A 41 -6.14 5.98 2.83
N LYS A 42 -5.09 6.72 3.22
CA LYS A 42 -3.91 6.98 2.39
C LYS A 42 -3.25 5.66 1.95
N LEU A 43 -3.00 4.76 2.91
CA LEU A 43 -2.44 3.44 2.62
C LEU A 43 -3.37 2.61 1.71
N ALA A 44 -4.70 2.65 1.92
CA ALA A 44 -5.65 1.94 1.08
C ALA A 44 -5.69 2.45 -0.37
N LEU A 45 -5.57 3.76 -0.58
CA LEU A 45 -5.44 4.35 -1.92
C LEU A 45 -4.17 3.85 -2.61
N LEU A 46 -3.04 3.80 -1.90
CA LEU A 46 -1.78 3.27 -2.43
C LEU A 46 -1.87 1.77 -2.72
N TRP A 47 -2.49 0.97 -1.85
CA TRP A 47 -2.75 -0.44 -2.10
C TRP A 47 -3.52 -0.63 -3.40
N ARG A 48 -4.62 0.09 -3.59
CA ARG A 48 -5.43 0.00 -4.80
C ARG A 48 -4.60 0.39 -6.02
N ALA A 49 -3.96 1.56 -6.00
CA ALA A 49 -3.18 2.03 -7.14
C ALA A 49 -2.08 1.03 -7.54
N ILE A 50 -1.35 0.48 -6.57
CA ILE A 50 -0.22 -0.42 -6.85
C ILE A 50 -0.69 -1.83 -7.22
N LEU A 51 -1.67 -2.39 -6.51
CA LEU A 51 -2.11 -3.79 -6.73
C LEU A 51 -3.02 -3.97 -7.93
N ILE A 52 -3.74 -2.92 -8.33
CA ILE A 52 -4.76 -3.00 -9.37
C ILE A 52 -4.28 -2.39 -10.67
N ASP A 53 -3.70 -1.18 -10.60
CA ASP A 53 -3.31 -0.46 -11.82
C ASP A 53 -1.89 -0.82 -12.28
N HIS A 54 -1.16 -1.62 -11.50
CA HIS A 54 0.19 -2.11 -11.81
C HIS A 54 1.12 -1.01 -12.37
N PRO A 55 1.39 0.06 -11.60
CA PRO A 55 2.24 1.16 -12.01
C PRO A 55 3.69 0.74 -12.22
N PHE A 56 4.12 -0.38 -11.60
CA PHE A 56 5.45 -0.95 -11.76
C PHE A 56 5.44 -2.18 -12.66
N ASP A 57 6.53 -2.39 -13.39
CA ASP A 57 6.78 -3.61 -14.19
C ASP A 57 6.89 -4.88 -13.31
N ASP A 58 7.51 -4.77 -12.13
CA ASP A 58 7.58 -5.82 -11.10
C ASP A 58 7.50 -5.22 -9.69
N ALA A 59 7.55 -6.09 -8.68
CA ALA A 59 7.58 -5.79 -7.26
C ALA A 59 6.36 -5.08 -6.66
N ASN A 60 5.28 -4.82 -7.43
CA ASN A 60 4.03 -4.21 -6.93
C ASN A 60 3.56 -4.74 -5.56
N LYS A 61 3.44 -6.07 -5.41
CA LYS A 61 3.01 -6.71 -4.14
C LYS A 61 4.03 -6.53 -3.02
N ARG A 62 5.32 -6.60 -3.34
CA ARG A 62 6.43 -6.42 -2.39
C ARG A 62 6.50 -4.96 -1.92
N THR A 63 6.31 -4.00 -2.82
CA THR A 63 6.20 -2.57 -2.52
C THR A 63 5.05 -2.32 -1.55
N VAL A 64 3.87 -2.90 -1.82
CA VAL A 64 2.70 -2.78 -0.93
C VAL A 64 2.97 -3.37 0.45
N ALA A 65 3.64 -4.52 0.53
CA ALA A 65 4.04 -5.10 1.81
C ALA A 65 5.00 -4.18 2.57
N ALA A 66 6.00 -3.60 1.89
CA ALA A 66 6.97 -2.69 2.48
C ALA A 66 6.33 -1.40 3.02
N ILE A 67 5.50 -0.71 2.24
CA ILE A 67 4.82 0.51 2.71
C ILE A 67 3.85 0.21 3.87
N THR A 68 3.26 -0.99 3.91
CA THR A 68 2.39 -1.41 5.02
C THR A 68 3.19 -1.64 6.30
N ARG A 69 4.40 -2.19 6.20
CA ARG A 69 5.32 -2.33 7.33
C ARG A 69 5.75 -0.99 7.89
N LEU A 70 6.09 -0.03 7.02
CA LEU A 70 6.40 1.34 7.44
C LEU A 70 5.20 2.01 8.13
N TYR A 71 3.99 1.82 7.62
CA TYR A 71 2.77 2.27 8.26
C TYR A 71 2.59 1.68 9.66
N ALA A 72 2.72 0.35 9.79
CA ALA A 72 2.56 -0.31 11.08
C ALA A 72 3.61 0.14 12.09
N GLN A 73 4.88 0.24 11.67
CA GLN A 73 5.96 0.76 12.50
C GLN A 73 5.68 2.18 12.99
N ALA A 74 5.25 3.09 12.10
CA ALA A 74 4.91 4.48 12.46
C ALA A 74 3.74 4.58 13.45
N LYS A 75 2.86 3.56 13.46
CA LYS A 75 1.67 3.48 14.30
C LYS A 75 1.83 2.58 15.53
N GLY A 76 2.97 1.92 15.71
CA GLY A 76 3.16 0.94 16.79
C GLY A 76 2.28 -0.31 16.65
N LEU A 77 1.85 -0.64 15.42
CA LEU A 77 1.05 -1.83 15.13
C LEU A 77 1.98 -3.02 14.85
N LYS A 78 1.54 -4.23 15.21
CA LYS A 78 2.18 -5.48 14.79
C LYS A 78 1.63 -5.91 13.44
N ILE A 79 2.46 -6.58 12.64
CA ILE A 79 2.06 -7.21 11.39
C ILE A 79 2.32 -8.70 11.51
N GLU A 80 1.32 -9.49 11.15
CA GLU A 80 1.49 -10.92 10.89
C GLU A 80 1.88 -11.09 9.41
N PRO A 81 3.13 -11.49 9.08
CA PRO A 81 3.62 -11.50 7.69
C PRO A 81 2.77 -12.36 6.75
N ASN A 82 2.37 -13.55 7.21
CA ASN A 82 1.56 -14.49 6.44
C ASN A 82 0.15 -13.92 6.17
N ARG A 83 -0.42 -13.21 7.15
CA ARG A 83 -1.74 -12.58 6.99
C ARG A 83 -1.65 -11.40 6.04
N LEU A 84 -0.64 -10.55 6.17
CA LEU A 84 -0.41 -9.44 5.23
C LEU A 84 -0.28 -9.95 3.79
N ALA A 85 0.55 -10.96 3.56
CA ALA A 85 0.72 -11.57 2.24
C ALA A 85 -0.60 -12.11 1.68
N LYS A 86 -1.39 -12.81 2.51
CA LYS A 86 -2.71 -13.31 2.13
C LYS A 86 -3.67 -12.17 1.74
N GLU A 87 -3.75 -11.10 2.52
CA GLU A 87 -4.65 -9.99 2.21
C GLU A 87 -4.21 -9.20 0.97
N ILE A 88 -2.91 -9.00 0.75
CA ILE A 88 -2.37 -8.41 -0.48
C ILE A 88 -2.76 -9.25 -1.71
N LEU A 89 -2.56 -10.57 -1.61
CA LEU A 89 -2.96 -11.50 -2.68
C LEU A 89 -4.46 -11.46 -2.93
N ASN A 90 -5.29 -11.40 -1.89
CA ASN A 90 -6.73 -11.32 -2.02
C ASN A 90 -7.19 -10.04 -2.74
N VAL A 91 -6.60 -8.88 -2.40
CA VAL A 91 -6.94 -7.60 -3.07
C VAL A 91 -6.54 -7.63 -4.53
N SER A 92 -5.33 -8.10 -4.84
CA SER A 92 -4.80 -8.18 -6.20
C SER A 92 -5.58 -9.20 -7.05
N LYS A 93 -5.78 -10.43 -6.56
CA LYS A 93 -6.45 -11.50 -7.33
C LYS A 93 -7.92 -11.23 -7.59
N ASN A 94 -8.63 -10.65 -6.62
CA ASN A 94 -10.06 -10.39 -6.75
C ASN A 94 -10.38 -8.99 -7.28
N ASN A 95 -9.35 -8.26 -7.75
CA ASN A 95 -9.49 -6.93 -8.32
C ASN A 95 -10.33 -5.97 -7.43
N ILE A 96 -10.03 -5.92 -6.12
CA ILE A 96 -10.85 -5.20 -5.15
C ILE A 96 -10.61 -3.69 -5.26
N HIS A 97 -11.56 -2.97 -5.89
CA HIS A 97 -11.53 -1.50 -6.02
C HIS A 97 -12.12 -0.76 -4.83
N ASP A 98 -13.02 -1.40 -4.06
CA ASP A 98 -13.68 -0.74 -2.94
C ASP A 98 -12.69 -0.43 -1.81
N LEU A 99 -12.41 0.85 -1.63
CA LEU A 99 -11.44 1.34 -0.65
C LEU A 99 -11.84 1.00 0.79
N LYS A 100 -13.15 0.91 1.11
CA LYS A 100 -13.58 0.48 2.46
C LYS A 100 -13.17 -0.96 2.73
N THR A 101 -13.33 -1.82 1.73
CA THR A 101 -12.88 -3.21 1.78
C THR A 101 -11.36 -3.28 1.92
N VAL A 102 -10.60 -2.51 1.13
CA VAL A 102 -9.13 -2.46 1.25
C VAL A 102 -8.69 -2.00 2.66
N GLU A 103 -9.32 -0.97 3.22
CA GLU A 103 -9.04 -0.52 4.60
C GLU A 103 -9.31 -1.62 5.63
N ARG A 104 -10.40 -2.38 5.48
CA ARG A 104 -10.71 -3.51 6.34
C ARG A 104 -9.65 -4.61 6.25
N ARG A 105 -9.15 -4.87 5.03
CA ARG A 105 -8.07 -5.85 4.77
C ARG A 105 -6.76 -5.43 5.43
N ILE A 106 -6.39 -4.15 5.31
CA ILE A 106 -5.25 -3.57 6.03
C ILE A 106 -5.43 -3.75 7.54
N LYS A 107 -6.61 -3.41 8.09
CA LYS A 107 -6.91 -3.58 9.51
C LYS A 107 -6.79 -5.04 9.95
N TYR A 108 -7.17 -6.02 9.13
CA TYR A 108 -6.99 -7.43 9.48
C TYR A 108 -5.53 -7.88 9.44
N ALA A 109 -4.73 -7.30 8.53
CA ALA A 109 -3.30 -7.58 8.39
C ALA A 109 -2.44 -6.95 9.51
N THR A 110 -2.94 -5.88 10.15
CA THR A 110 -2.26 -5.17 11.24
C THR A 110 -3.00 -5.35 12.57
N THR A 111 -2.33 -5.86 13.60
CA THR A 111 -2.90 -6.02 14.95
C THR A 111 -2.08 -5.20 15.94
N GLY A 112 -2.69 -4.31 16.69
CA GLY A 112 -1.99 -3.50 17.70
C GLY A 112 -2.92 -2.48 18.33
N ASN A 113 -2.83 -2.40 19.66
CA ASN A 113 -3.70 -1.76 20.65
C ASN A 113 -4.91 -0.97 20.14
#